data_AF-A0AAW8G3T7-F1
#
_entry.id   AF-A0AAW8G3T7-F1
#
_cell.length_a   1.000
_cell.length_b   1.000
_cell.length_c   1.000
_cell.angle_alpha   90.00
_cell.angle_beta   90.00
_cell.angle_gamma   90.00
#
_symmetry.space_group_name_H-M   'P 1'
#
loop_
_entity.id
_entity.type
_entity.pdbx_description
1 polymer ?
#
loop_
_entity_poly.entity_id
_entity_poly.type
_entity_poly.pdbx_seq_one_letter_code
_entity_poly.pdbx_strand_id
1 'polypeptide(L)'
;MNHSVTTHQFHTILKDYKLLFAVLTVAIVWGTTFLSIRVAVETIPAWFVAGIRQFLAAVVIFFILLYRKQLQWIGWKNLGYQIIFSLLMLVVANGMTTVAEETVTSSVTSLISACSPIIVFLGSAAFGLQKITLKSLVGVSLSFSGIVFIFWHGVRDLANPAYAKGIIFLFIAIAGWASGTIFTKKLNIQTENIFLNLFYQFSFAGILQIIFAFLFSEDYNFGNWSFKSVAAMVYLAVFGSVAAFFAFHYALTKISAVQVSILAYINTVISIFLSWLILDEKITWKFIVAAVLIILGVFVINYKRSMFKQQKIRLARS
;
A
#
# COMPACT_ATOMS: atom_id res chain seq x y z
N MET A 1 24.39 9.74 27.92
CA MET A 1 24.55 10.20 26.52
C MET A 1 23.55 9.46 25.63
N ASN A 2 23.06 10.06 24.54
CA ASN A 2 22.09 9.51 23.55
C ASN A 2 20.58 9.74 23.74
N HIS A 3 20.15 10.97 24.06
CA HIS A 3 18.73 11.34 23.94
C HIS A 3 18.47 12.60 23.08
N SER A 4 19.32 12.90 22.11
CA SER A 4 19.10 13.95 21.10
C SER A 4 18.31 13.47 19.86
N VAL A 5 17.80 12.23 19.84
CA VAL A 5 17.43 11.55 18.58
C VAL A 5 16.02 11.90 18.06
N THR A 6 15.03 12.20 18.91
CA THR A 6 13.62 12.20 18.47
C THR A 6 13.02 13.57 18.10
N THR A 7 13.36 14.67 18.77
CA THR A 7 13.02 16.03 18.27
C THR A 7 13.83 16.39 17.04
N HIS A 8 15.04 15.81 16.92
CA HIS A 8 15.81 15.91 15.70
C HIS A 8 15.07 15.21 14.55
N GLN A 9 14.46 14.03 14.74
CA GLN A 9 13.88 13.19 13.68
C GLN A 9 12.72 13.79 12.86
N PHE A 10 11.74 14.48 13.46
CA PHE A 10 10.71 15.18 12.68
C PHE A 10 11.28 16.43 11.99
N HIS A 11 12.23 17.10 12.63
CA HIS A 11 13.04 18.17 12.04
C HIS A 11 14.00 17.63 10.95
N THR A 12 14.40 16.36 11.01
CA THR A 12 15.26 15.67 10.05
C THR A 12 14.50 15.36 8.77
N ILE A 13 13.19 15.06 8.85
CA ILE A 13 12.34 14.94 7.65
C ILE A 13 12.32 16.27 6.88
N LEU A 14 12.21 17.40 7.57
CA LEU A 14 12.20 18.73 6.94
C LEU A 14 13.60 19.21 6.51
N LYS A 15 14.68 18.71 7.13
CA LYS A 15 16.07 19.02 6.75
C LYS A 15 16.60 18.11 5.63
N ASP A 16 16.12 16.87 5.52
CA ASP A 16 16.43 15.96 4.43
C ASP A 16 15.35 16.05 3.36
N TYR A 17 15.53 16.99 2.43
CA TYR A 17 14.61 17.22 1.33
C TYR A 17 14.31 15.93 0.54
N LYS A 18 15.26 15.01 0.41
CA LYS A 18 15.06 13.73 -0.30
C LYS A 18 14.07 12.83 0.43
N LEU A 19 14.19 12.75 1.76
CA LEU A 19 13.24 12.00 2.59
C LEU A 19 11.84 12.63 2.54
N LEU A 20 11.75 13.96 2.61
CA LEU A 20 10.47 14.67 2.47
C LEU A 20 9.80 14.36 1.13
N PHE A 21 10.53 14.49 0.03
CA PHE A 21 10.02 14.16 -1.30
C PHE A 21 9.59 12.70 -1.40
N ALA A 22 10.35 11.76 -0.83
CA ALA A 22 9.99 10.35 -0.83
C ALA A 22 8.68 10.10 -0.06
N VAL A 23 8.54 10.66 1.14
CA VAL A 23 7.34 10.52 1.96
C VAL A 23 6.12 11.14 1.27
N LEU A 24 6.26 12.34 0.69
CA LEU A 24 5.18 13.00 -0.05
C LEU A 24 4.79 12.23 -1.31
N THR A 25 5.77 11.69 -2.04
CA THR A 25 5.53 10.85 -3.21
C THR A 25 4.71 9.64 -2.82
N VAL A 26 5.11 8.91 -1.77
CA VAL A 26 4.36 7.76 -1.29
C VAL A 26 2.94 8.16 -0.87
N ALA A 27 2.81 9.22 -0.07
CA ALA A 27 1.52 9.66 0.47
C ALA A 27 0.52 10.11 -0.61
N ILE A 28 0.99 10.89 -1.58
CA ILE A 28 0.13 11.48 -2.61
C ILE A 28 -0.14 10.46 -3.71
N VAL A 29 0.92 9.83 -4.23
CA VAL A 29 0.80 8.95 -5.39
C VAL A 29 0.00 7.71 -5.02
N TRP A 30 0.29 7.02 -3.92
CA TRP A 30 -0.52 5.86 -3.52
C TRP A 30 -1.94 6.23 -3.07
N GLY A 31 -2.20 7.48 -2.67
CA GLY A 31 -3.56 7.97 -2.52
C GLY A 31 -4.31 8.01 -3.85
N THR A 32 -3.64 8.51 -4.90
CA THR A 32 -4.23 8.60 -6.25
C THR A 32 -4.31 7.24 -6.96
N THR A 33 -3.52 6.23 -6.57
CA THR A 33 -3.52 4.95 -7.29
C THR A 33 -4.85 4.22 -7.19
N PHE A 34 -5.57 4.33 -6.07
CA PHE A 34 -6.91 3.73 -5.95
C PHE A 34 -7.87 4.35 -6.99
N LEU A 35 -7.80 5.65 -7.23
CA LEU A 35 -8.62 6.28 -8.27
C LEU A 35 -8.23 5.74 -9.65
N SER A 36 -6.92 5.71 -9.93
CA SER A 36 -6.41 5.29 -11.23
C SER A 36 -6.63 3.80 -11.52
N ILE A 37 -6.61 2.94 -10.50
CA ILE A 37 -6.95 1.52 -10.64
C ILE A 37 -8.42 1.41 -11.05
N ARG A 38 -9.34 2.02 -10.29
CA ARG A 38 -10.78 2.02 -10.60
C ARG A 38 -11.08 2.52 -12.01
N VAL A 39 -10.37 3.54 -12.48
CA VAL A 39 -10.47 4.03 -13.86
C VAL A 39 -9.91 3.03 -14.87
N ALA A 40 -8.72 2.46 -14.62
CA ALA A 40 -8.10 1.52 -15.54
C ALA A 40 -8.95 0.27 -15.75
N VAL A 41 -9.58 -0.23 -14.69
CA VAL A 41 -10.42 -1.44 -14.73
C VAL A 41 -11.83 -1.20 -15.27
N GLU A 42 -12.18 0.03 -15.69
CA GLU A 42 -13.46 0.30 -16.37
C GLU A 42 -13.58 -0.47 -17.69
N THR A 43 -12.47 -0.63 -18.42
CA THR A 43 -12.47 -1.29 -19.74
C THR A 43 -11.33 -2.28 -19.95
N ILE A 44 -10.41 -2.41 -18.99
CA ILE A 44 -9.27 -3.32 -19.06
C ILE A 44 -9.42 -4.35 -17.92
N PRO A 45 -9.40 -5.66 -18.19
CA PRO A 45 -9.48 -6.64 -17.10
C PRO A 45 -8.34 -6.44 -16.08
N ALA A 46 -8.63 -6.59 -14.80
CA ALA A 46 -7.75 -6.18 -13.71
C ALA A 46 -6.37 -6.85 -13.74
N TRP A 47 -6.28 -8.12 -14.11
CA TRP A 47 -4.99 -8.80 -14.21
C TRP A 47 -4.14 -8.25 -15.36
N PHE A 48 -4.73 -7.78 -16.47
CA PHE A 48 -4.00 -7.05 -17.51
C PHE A 48 -3.51 -5.70 -16.98
N VAL A 49 -4.36 -4.94 -16.27
CA VAL A 49 -3.94 -3.68 -15.63
C VAL A 49 -2.77 -3.92 -14.69
N ALA A 50 -2.87 -4.92 -13.81
CA ALA A 50 -1.82 -5.24 -12.84
C ALA A 50 -0.53 -5.68 -13.54
N GLY A 51 -0.61 -6.64 -14.46
CA GLY A 51 0.54 -7.22 -15.13
C GLY A 51 1.26 -6.26 -16.07
N ILE A 52 0.52 -5.56 -16.93
CA ILE A 52 1.11 -4.58 -17.87
C ILE A 52 1.75 -3.44 -17.10
N ARG A 53 1.10 -2.92 -16.05
CA ARG A 53 1.67 -1.90 -15.17
C ARG A 53 3.04 -2.31 -14.61
N GLN A 54 3.13 -3.51 -14.03
CA GLN A 54 4.40 -3.96 -13.45
C GLN A 54 5.43 -4.28 -14.52
N PHE A 55 5.02 -4.84 -15.65
CA PHE A 55 5.92 -5.08 -16.77
C PHE A 55 6.50 -3.77 -17.32
N LEU A 56 5.67 -2.75 -17.55
CA LEU A 56 6.11 -1.41 -17.96
C LEU A 56 7.04 -0.78 -16.92
N ALA A 57 6.73 -0.90 -15.63
CA ALA A 57 7.63 -0.44 -14.56
C ALA A 57 8.99 -1.15 -14.60
N ALA A 58 9.02 -2.46 -14.88
CA ALA A 58 10.25 -3.22 -15.06
C ALA A 58 11.06 -2.73 -16.27
N VAL A 59 10.39 -2.44 -17.40
CA VAL A 59 11.02 -1.88 -18.59
C VAL A 59 11.64 -0.50 -18.32
N VAL A 60 10.92 0.39 -17.63
CA VAL A 60 11.45 1.70 -17.23
C VAL A 60 12.70 1.55 -16.36
N ILE A 61 12.65 0.68 -15.34
CA ILE A 61 13.80 0.44 -14.47
C ILE A 61 14.96 -0.23 -15.21
N PHE A 62 14.68 -1.12 -16.16
CA PHE A 62 15.69 -1.75 -17.00
C PHE A 62 16.52 -0.72 -17.75
N PHE A 63 15.88 0.26 -18.41
CA PHE A 63 16.58 1.34 -19.09
C PHE A 63 17.38 2.23 -18.13
N ILE A 64 16.86 2.50 -16.93
CA ILE A 64 17.60 3.22 -15.89
C ILE A 64 18.86 2.45 -15.49
N LEU A 65 18.77 1.13 -15.30
CA LEU A 65 19.91 0.27 -14.94
C LEU A 65 20.96 0.20 -16.05
N LEU A 66 20.54 0.13 -17.32
CA LEU A 66 21.44 0.19 -18.47
C LEU A 66 22.18 1.52 -18.53
N TYR A 67 21.45 2.64 -18.44
CA TYR A 67 22.04 3.98 -18.47
C TYR A 67 23.05 4.18 -17.34
N ARG A 68 22.74 3.69 -16.13
CA ARG A 68 23.63 3.78 -14.96
C ARG A 68 24.74 2.72 -14.95
N LYS A 69 24.76 1.79 -15.91
CA LYS A 69 25.69 0.63 -15.94
C LYS A 69 25.65 -0.20 -14.65
N GLN A 70 24.46 -0.36 -14.08
CA GLN A 70 24.20 -1.05 -12.82
C GLN A 70 23.40 -2.35 -12.99
N LEU A 71 23.07 -2.71 -14.23
CA LEU A 71 22.43 -3.98 -14.53
C LEU A 71 23.42 -5.11 -14.28
N GLN A 72 23.14 -5.94 -13.29
CA GLN A 72 23.97 -7.07 -12.90
C GLN A 72 23.12 -8.16 -12.27
N TRP A 73 23.66 -9.38 -12.25
CA TRP A 73 23.00 -10.49 -11.57
C TRP A 73 22.95 -10.25 -10.05
N ILE A 74 21.75 -10.31 -9.46
CA ILE A 74 21.56 -10.06 -8.02
C ILE A 74 22.00 -11.24 -7.14
N GLY A 75 22.24 -12.42 -7.73
CA GLY A 75 22.54 -13.67 -7.00
C GLY A 75 21.29 -14.46 -6.64
N TRP A 76 21.38 -15.79 -6.66
CA TRP A 76 20.25 -16.71 -6.42
C TRP A 76 19.55 -16.47 -5.07
N LYS A 77 20.34 -16.23 -4.01
CA LYS A 77 19.81 -15.95 -2.67
C LYS A 77 18.95 -14.69 -2.64
N ASN A 78 19.46 -13.60 -3.21
CA ASN A 78 18.73 -12.33 -3.25
C ASN A 78 17.54 -12.39 -4.21
N LEU A 79 17.67 -13.10 -5.34
CA LEU A 79 16.56 -13.34 -6.24
C LEU A 79 15.40 -14.03 -5.52
N GLY A 80 15.67 -15.06 -4.71
CA GLY A 80 14.65 -15.72 -3.88
C GLY A 80 13.93 -14.73 -2.96
N TYR A 81 14.65 -13.80 -2.33
CA TYR A 81 14.03 -12.75 -1.51
C TYR A 81 13.16 -11.79 -2.32
N GLN A 82 13.62 -11.38 -3.52
CA GLN A 82 12.85 -10.49 -4.39
C GLN A 82 11.59 -11.18 -4.94
N ILE A 83 11.65 -12.47 -5.24
CA ILE A 83 10.49 -13.26 -5.67
C ILE A 83 9.45 -13.36 -4.56
N ILE A 84 9.85 -13.67 -3.32
CA ILE A 84 8.93 -13.73 -2.18
C ILE A 84 8.29 -12.36 -1.92
N PHE A 85 9.09 -11.30 -1.94
CA PHE A 85 8.58 -9.93 -1.80
C PHE A 85 7.57 -9.61 -2.90
N SER A 86 7.92 -9.90 -4.15
CA SER A 86 7.09 -9.64 -5.32
C SER A 86 5.77 -10.41 -5.24
N LEU A 87 5.81 -11.70 -4.87
CA LEU A 87 4.62 -12.50 -4.69
C LEU A 87 3.69 -11.90 -3.63
N LEU A 88 4.21 -11.53 -2.46
CA LEU A 88 3.38 -11.03 -1.35
C LEU A 88 2.86 -9.60 -1.60
N MET A 89 3.72 -8.67 -2.01
CA MET A 89 3.37 -7.24 -2.08
C MET A 89 2.90 -6.79 -3.47
N LEU A 90 3.37 -7.42 -4.55
CA LEU A 90 3.00 -7.02 -5.91
C LEU A 90 1.90 -7.90 -6.48
N VAL A 91 2.03 -9.23 -6.34
CA VAL A 91 1.06 -10.18 -6.91
C VAL A 91 -0.16 -10.29 -6.02
N VAL A 92 0.01 -10.65 -4.74
CA VAL A 92 -1.09 -10.80 -3.80
C VAL A 92 -1.65 -9.44 -3.40
N ALA A 93 -0.85 -8.53 -2.83
CA ALA A 93 -1.40 -7.26 -2.37
C ALA A 93 -1.90 -6.36 -3.52
N ASN A 94 -1.00 -5.92 -4.39
CA ASN A 94 -1.37 -5.02 -5.48
C ASN A 94 -2.29 -5.68 -6.52
N GLY A 95 -2.05 -6.93 -6.90
CA GLY A 95 -2.88 -7.65 -7.86
C GLY A 95 -4.31 -7.85 -7.36
N MET A 96 -4.49 -8.39 -6.14
CA MET A 96 -5.84 -8.60 -5.60
C MET A 96 -6.56 -7.28 -5.29
N THR A 97 -5.85 -6.21 -4.96
CA THR A 97 -6.45 -4.86 -4.88
C THR A 97 -6.99 -4.43 -6.24
N THR A 98 -6.22 -4.64 -7.30
CA THR A 98 -6.63 -4.29 -8.68
C THR A 98 -7.87 -5.09 -9.10
N VAL A 99 -7.92 -6.39 -8.78
CA VAL A 99 -9.09 -7.24 -9.08
C VAL A 99 -10.30 -6.86 -8.24
N ALA A 100 -10.12 -6.56 -6.96
CA ALA A 100 -11.22 -6.12 -6.10
C ALA A 100 -11.88 -4.86 -6.65
N GLU A 101 -11.09 -3.93 -7.17
CA GLU A 101 -11.58 -2.67 -7.73
C GLU A 101 -12.37 -2.82 -9.03
N GLU A 102 -12.50 -4.00 -9.64
CA GLU A 102 -13.50 -4.22 -10.71
C GLU A 102 -14.93 -4.09 -10.18
N THR A 103 -15.13 -4.43 -8.91
CA THR A 103 -16.45 -4.54 -8.27
C THR A 103 -16.63 -3.61 -7.07
N VAL A 104 -15.52 -3.20 -6.42
CA VAL A 104 -15.51 -2.34 -5.24
C VAL A 104 -15.06 -0.93 -5.62
N THR A 105 -15.68 0.08 -5.02
CA THR A 105 -15.32 1.49 -5.27
C THR A 105 -13.94 1.83 -4.72
N SER A 106 -13.33 2.87 -5.30
CA SER A 106 -11.99 3.31 -4.94
C SER A 106 -11.90 3.82 -3.50
N SER A 107 -12.93 4.57 -3.06
CA SER A 107 -13.04 5.05 -1.68
C SER A 107 -13.10 3.89 -0.68
N VAL A 108 -13.94 2.87 -0.92
CA VAL A 108 -14.08 1.70 -0.05
C VAL A 108 -12.79 0.88 -0.02
N THR A 109 -12.18 0.63 -1.19
CA THR A 109 -10.93 -0.10 -1.30
C THR A 109 -9.81 0.56 -0.50
N SER A 110 -9.64 1.88 -0.64
CA SER A 110 -8.62 2.64 0.10
C SER A 110 -8.88 2.66 1.61
N LEU A 111 -10.14 2.67 2.03
CA LEU A 111 -10.51 2.67 3.43
C LEU A 111 -10.27 1.32 4.09
N ILE A 112 -10.64 0.23 3.41
CA ILE A 112 -10.35 -1.14 3.89
C ILE A 112 -8.82 -1.36 3.92
N SER A 113 -8.09 -0.87 2.92
CA SER A 113 -6.61 -0.92 2.89
C SER A 113 -5.95 -0.19 4.06
N ALA A 114 -6.57 0.87 4.60
CA ALA A 114 -6.10 1.57 5.80
C ALA A 114 -6.09 0.69 7.06
N CYS A 115 -6.82 -0.42 7.05
CA CYS A 115 -6.81 -1.42 8.12
C CYS A 115 -5.56 -2.32 8.07
N SER A 116 -4.72 -2.23 7.04
CA SER A 116 -3.51 -3.05 6.93
C SER A 116 -2.57 -3.03 8.12
N PRO A 117 -2.36 -1.92 8.87
CA PRO A 117 -1.52 -1.94 10.06
C PRO A 117 -2.07 -2.83 11.18
N ILE A 118 -3.39 -3.10 11.18
CA ILE A 118 -4.01 -4.05 12.12
C ILE A 118 -3.53 -5.46 11.84
N ILE A 119 -3.56 -5.88 10.57
CA ILE A 119 -3.13 -7.22 10.18
C ILE A 119 -1.62 -7.38 10.39
N VAL A 120 -0.84 -6.33 10.12
CA VAL A 120 0.59 -6.29 10.48
C VAL A 120 0.80 -6.45 11.98
N PHE A 121 0.02 -5.74 12.80
CA PHE A 121 0.11 -5.80 14.26
C PHE A 121 -0.26 -7.19 14.79
N LEU A 122 -1.40 -7.74 14.36
CA LEU A 122 -1.88 -9.05 14.79
C LEU A 122 -0.92 -10.17 14.34
N GLY A 123 -0.44 -10.13 13.11
CA GLY A 123 0.58 -11.05 12.62
C GLY A 123 1.88 -10.93 13.42
N SER A 124 2.36 -9.72 13.66
CA SER A 124 3.55 -9.50 14.49
C SER A 124 3.38 -10.01 15.92
N ALA A 125 2.19 -9.88 16.49
CA ALA A 125 1.87 -10.42 17.81
C ALA A 125 1.84 -11.96 17.82
N ALA A 126 1.24 -12.59 16.81
CA ALA A 126 1.22 -14.05 16.66
C ALA A 126 2.63 -14.66 16.54
N PHE A 127 3.56 -13.95 15.91
CA PHE A 127 4.98 -14.35 15.82
C PHE A 127 5.82 -13.91 17.03
N GLY A 128 5.22 -13.38 18.09
CA GLY A 128 5.93 -12.93 19.31
C GLY A 128 6.80 -11.68 19.12
N LEU A 129 6.71 -10.99 17.97
CA LEU A 129 7.48 -9.78 17.67
C LEU A 129 6.90 -8.54 18.37
N GLN A 130 5.64 -8.59 18.80
CA GLN A 130 4.96 -7.48 19.46
C GLN A 130 4.03 -7.99 20.58
N LYS A 131 3.99 -7.28 21.72
CA LYS A 131 3.07 -7.63 22.82
C LYS A 131 1.68 -7.05 22.56
N ILE A 132 0.65 -7.86 22.80
CA ILE A 132 -0.74 -7.40 22.82
C ILE A 132 -0.94 -6.55 24.08
N THR A 133 -1.50 -5.36 23.91
CA THR A 133 -1.80 -4.41 24.99
C THR A 133 -3.28 -4.04 24.98
N LEU A 134 -3.80 -3.51 26.09
CA LEU A 134 -5.18 -3.01 26.12
C LEU A 134 -5.43 -1.93 25.06
N LYS A 135 -4.43 -1.09 24.79
CA LYS A 135 -4.50 -0.07 23.74
C LYS A 135 -4.66 -0.66 22.35
N SER A 136 -3.87 -1.68 22.02
CA SER A 136 -4.00 -2.34 20.73
C SER A 136 -5.34 -3.05 20.61
N LEU A 137 -5.86 -3.64 21.69
CA LEU A 137 -7.19 -4.24 21.67
C LEU A 137 -8.29 -3.20 21.38
N VAL A 138 -8.27 -2.06 22.09
CA VAL A 138 -9.19 -0.92 21.84
C VAL A 138 -9.08 -0.44 20.40
N GLY A 139 -7.87 -0.26 19.87
CA GLY A 139 -7.68 0.21 18.50
C GLY A 139 -8.15 -0.80 17.45
N VAL A 140 -7.96 -2.10 17.69
CA VAL A 140 -8.51 -3.18 16.84
C VAL A 140 -10.03 -3.15 16.89
N SER A 141 -10.62 -3.06 18.08
CA SER A 141 -12.08 -2.98 18.26
C SER A 141 -12.68 -1.78 17.53
N LEU A 142 -12.10 -0.58 17.70
CA LEU A 142 -12.55 0.64 17.00
C LEU A 142 -12.52 0.48 15.48
N SER A 143 -11.43 -0.06 14.95
CA SER A 143 -11.29 -0.23 13.51
C SER A 143 -12.25 -1.28 12.97
N PHE A 144 -12.41 -2.40 13.69
CA PHE A 144 -13.36 -3.44 13.36
C PHE A 144 -14.80 -2.92 13.40
N SER A 145 -15.15 -2.10 14.39
CA SER A 145 -16.45 -1.42 14.44
C SER A 145 -16.67 -0.52 13.24
N GLY A 146 -15.64 0.21 12.77
CA GLY A 146 -15.74 1.01 11.55
C GLY A 146 -15.96 0.17 10.29
N ILE A 147 -15.27 -0.97 10.16
CA ILE A 147 -15.51 -1.94 9.07
C ILE A 147 -16.94 -2.49 9.16
N VAL A 148 -17.40 -2.94 10.33
CA VAL A 148 -18.77 -3.44 10.47
C VAL A 148 -19.80 -2.36 10.15
N PHE A 149 -19.55 -1.11 10.58
CA PHE A 149 -20.46 0.01 10.37
C PHE A 149 -20.61 0.39 8.89
N ILE A 150 -19.52 0.33 8.10
CA ILE A 150 -19.59 0.61 6.66
C ILE A 150 -20.49 -0.38 5.92
N PHE A 151 -20.49 -1.64 6.36
CA PHE A 151 -21.28 -2.73 5.77
C PHE A 151 -22.64 -2.94 6.44
N TRP A 152 -22.90 -2.31 7.59
CA TRP A 152 -24.11 -2.54 8.40
C TRP A 152 -25.41 -2.33 7.63
N HIS A 153 -25.46 -1.30 6.77
CA HIS A 153 -26.61 -1.05 5.89
C HIS A 153 -26.36 -1.56 4.46
N GLY A 154 -25.11 -1.84 4.11
CA GLY A 154 -24.67 -2.40 2.83
C GLY A 154 -24.79 -3.93 2.77
N VAL A 155 -25.56 -4.57 3.65
CA VAL A 155 -25.85 -6.02 3.59
C VAL A 155 -26.48 -6.38 2.23
N ARG A 156 -27.20 -5.46 1.59
CA ARG A 156 -27.69 -5.60 0.21
C ARG A 156 -26.57 -5.60 -0.82
N ASP A 157 -25.52 -4.81 -0.63
CA ASP A 157 -24.35 -4.80 -1.51
C ASP A 157 -23.52 -6.08 -1.31
N LEU A 158 -23.40 -6.57 -0.06
CA LEU A 158 -22.80 -7.87 0.24
C LEU A 158 -23.63 -9.07 -0.26
N ALA A 159 -24.92 -8.88 -0.53
CA ALA A 159 -25.75 -9.89 -1.20
C ALA A 159 -25.40 -10.01 -2.69
N ASN A 160 -24.73 -9.02 -3.28
CA ASN A 160 -24.13 -9.16 -4.61
C ASN A 160 -22.85 -10.01 -4.51
N PRO A 161 -22.82 -11.22 -5.11
CA PRO A 161 -21.67 -12.11 -4.99
C PRO A 161 -20.38 -11.52 -5.54
N ALA A 162 -20.46 -10.69 -6.59
CA ALA A 162 -19.29 -10.05 -7.19
C ALA A 162 -18.65 -9.03 -6.23
N TYR A 163 -19.47 -8.20 -5.60
CA TYR A 163 -19.02 -7.24 -4.59
C TYR A 163 -18.42 -7.94 -3.37
N ALA A 164 -19.09 -8.98 -2.85
CA ALA A 164 -18.57 -9.77 -1.74
C ALA A 164 -17.22 -10.43 -2.05
N LYS A 165 -17.05 -10.96 -3.27
CA LYS A 165 -15.78 -11.50 -3.77
C LYS A 165 -14.69 -10.42 -3.81
N GLY A 166 -15.02 -9.20 -4.26
CA GLY A 166 -14.12 -8.05 -4.21
C GLY A 166 -13.64 -7.72 -2.79
N ILE A 167 -14.54 -7.72 -1.80
CA ILE A 167 -14.17 -7.52 -0.38
C ILE A 167 -13.23 -8.62 0.12
N ILE A 168 -13.48 -9.88 -0.24
CA ILE A 168 -12.58 -11.01 0.12
C ILE A 168 -11.18 -10.78 -0.49
N PHE A 169 -11.11 -10.35 -1.75
CA PHE A 169 -9.84 -10.02 -2.40
C PHE A 169 -9.09 -8.88 -1.72
N LEU A 170 -9.78 -7.88 -1.17
CA LEU A 170 -9.13 -6.82 -0.36
C LEU A 170 -8.53 -7.36 0.94
N PHE A 171 -9.20 -8.27 1.64
CA PHE A 171 -8.62 -8.88 2.83
C PHE A 171 -7.40 -9.75 2.50
N ILE A 172 -7.45 -10.50 1.39
CA ILE A 172 -6.28 -11.24 0.87
C ILE A 172 -5.16 -10.27 0.51
N ALA A 173 -5.47 -9.15 -0.14
CA ALA A 173 -4.51 -8.14 -0.51
C ALA A 173 -3.77 -7.57 0.71
N ILE A 174 -4.53 -7.20 1.74
CA ILE A 174 -4.00 -6.67 3.00
C ILE A 174 -3.15 -7.72 3.73
N ALA A 175 -3.55 -8.99 3.72
CA ALA A 175 -2.76 -10.06 4.30
C ALA A 175 -1.43 -10.26 3.57
N GLY A 176 -1.43 -10.18 2.24
CA GLY A 176 -0.21 -10.17 1.41
C GLY A 176 0.71 -8.99 1.75
N TRP A 177 0.14 -7.79 1.86
CA TRP A 177 0.87 -6.58 2.23
C TRP A 177 1.51 -6.70 3.61
N ALA A 178 0.74 -7.17 4.59
CA ALA A 178 1.19 -7.34 5.95
C ALA A 178 2.32 -8.38 6.05
N SER A 179 2.14 -9.53 5.40
CA SER A 179 3.13 -10.60 5.35
C SER A 179 4.43 -10.14 4.69
N GLY A 180 4.34 -9.44 3.55
CA GLY A 180 5.50 -8.87 2.87
C GLY A 180 6.23 -7.84 3.71
N THR A 181 5.50 -6.96 4.41
CA THR A 181 6.08 -5.97 5.32
C THR A 181 6.83 -6.64 6.49
N ILE A 182 6.25 -7.67 7.09
CA ILE A 182 6.89 -8.44 8.17
C ILE A 182 8.14 -9.18 7.66
N PHE A 183 8.04 -9.80 6.48
CA PHE A 183 9.13 -10.52 5.83
C PHE A 183 10.34 -9.62 5.57
N THR A 184 10.14 -8.47 4.91
CA THR A 184 11.21 -7.50 4.61
C THR A 184 11.88 -7.00 5.88
N LYS A 185 11.10 -6.74 6.93
CA LYS A 185 11.62 -6.28 8.21
C LYS A 185 12.44 -7.35 8.92
N LYS A 186 11.96 -8.60 8.95
CA LYS A 186 12.63 -9.70 9.68
C LYS A 186 13.98 -10.05 9.07
N LEU A 187 14.09 -9.99 7.74
CA LEU A 187 15.33 -10.31 7.05
C LEU A 187 16.35 -9.17 7.05
N ASN A 188 15.97 -7.96 7.51
CA ASN A 188 16.83 -6.77 7.52
C ASN A 188 17.61 -6.62 6.20
N ILE A 189 16.91 -6.83 5.07
CA ILE A 189 17.55 -6.90 3.76
C ILE A 189 18.06 -5.50 3.42
N GLN A 190 19.31 -5.23 3.76
CA GLN A 190 20.03 -4.05 3.33
C GLN A 190 20.48 -4.32 1.91
N THR A 191 19.89 -3.62 0.95
CA THR A 191 20.29 -3.74 -0.45
C THR A 191 20.97 -2.47 -0.90
N GLU A 192 22.15 -2.63 -1.49
CA GLU A 192 22.94 -1.53 -2.01
C GLU A 192 22.28 -0.85 -3.21
N ASN A 193 21.40 -1.56 -3.95
CA ASN A 193 20.76 -1.04 -5.15
C ASN A 193 19.22 -1.29 -5.18
N ILE A 194 18.46 -0.25 -4.83
CA ILE A 194 16.98 -0.27 -4.84
C ILE A 194 16.44 -0.53 -6.26
N PHE A 195 17.04 0.07 -7.30
CA PHE A 195 16.58 -0.14 -8.68
C PHE A 195 16.74 -1.59 -9.12
N LEU A 196 17.85 -2.24 -8.74
CA LEU A 196 18.08 -3.63 -9.09
C LEU A 196 17.03 -4.55 -8.46
N ASN A 197 16.70 -4.35 -7.19
CA ASN A 197 15.62 -5.11 -6.55
C ASN A 197 14.28 -4.91 -7.26
N LEU A 198 13.90 -3.64 -7.47
CA LEU A 198 12.62 -3.30 -8.09
C LEU A 198 12.52 -3.88 -9.50
N PHE A 199 13.61 -3.92 -10.27
CA PHE A 199 13.65 -4.59 -11.56
C PHE A 199 13.23 -6.06 -11.44
N TYR A 200 13.89 -6.86 -10.60
CA TYR A 200 13.55 -8.27 -10.43
C TYR A 200 12.13 -8.47 -9.87
N GLN A 201 11.72 -7.63 -8.92
CA GLN A 201 10.38 -7.69 -8.34
C GLN A 201 9.30 -7.42 -9.39
N PHE A 202 9.44 -6.34 -10.16
CA PHE A 202 8.48 -5.92 -11.20
C PHE A 202 8.49 -6.86 -12.40
N SER A 203 9.65 -7.36 -12.83
CA SER A 203 9.73 -8.36 -13.91
C SER A 203 8.97 -9.62 -13.53
N PHE A 204 9.20 -10.16 -12.32
CA PHE A 204 8.50 -11.36 -11.85
C PHE A 204 6.99 -11.13 -11.73
N ALA A 205 6.58 -10.03 -11.08
CA ALA A 205 5.16 -9.70 -10.92
C ALA A 205 4.47 -9.49 -12.26
N GLY A 206 5.08 -8.70 -13.16
CA GLY A 206 4.52 -8.40 -14.48
C GLY A 206 4.30 -9.65 -15.30
N ILE A 207 5.30 -10.53 -15.40
CA ILE A 207 5.18 -11.80 -16.13
C ILE A 207 4.08 -12.67 -15.50
N LEU A 208 4.10 -12.88 -14.19
CA LEU A 208 3.14 -13.77 -13.52
C LEU A 208 1.70 -13.23 -13.59
N GLN A 209 1.52 -11.92 -13.45
CA GLN A 209 0.20 -11.28 -13.53
C GLN A 209 -0.35 -11.24 -14.96
N ILE A 210 0.50 -11.11 -15.98
CA ILE A 210 0.08 -11.27 -17.38
C ILE A 210 -0.36 -12.72 -17.63
N ILE A 211 0.35 -13.72 -17.09
CA ILE A 211 -0.10 -15.11 -17.15
C ILE A 211 -1.48 -15.25 -16.50
N PHE A 212 -1.68 -14.70 -15.31
CA PHE A 212 -2.99 -14.67 -14.65
C PHE A 212 -4.05 -13.94 -15.48
N ALA A 213 -3.68 -12.90 -16.22
CA ALA A 213 -4.59 -12.18 -17.10
C ALA A 213 -5.17 -13.10 -18.19
N PHE A 214 -4.32 -13.88 -18.84
CA PHE A 214 -4.78 -14.86 -19.84
C PHE A 214 -5.52 -16.06 -19.23
N LEU A 215 -5.24 -16.44 -17.99
CA LEU A 215 -5.89 -17.58 -17.33
C LEU A 215 -7.24 -17.24 -16.71
N PHE A 216 -7.43 -16.02 -16.21
CA PHE A 216 -8.58 -15.65 -15.39
C PHE A 216 -9.46 -14.54 -15.96
N SER A 217 -9.07 -13.90 -17.07
CA SER A 217 -9.93 -12.90 -17.73
C SER A 217 -10.72 -13.57 -18.84
N GLU A 218 -12.05 -13.59 -18.72
CA GLU A 218 -12.93 -14.27 -19.69
C GLU A 218 -13.05 -13.51 -21.02
N ASP A 219 -13.00 -12.17 -20.98
CA ASP A 219 -13.08 -11.29 -22.16
C ASP A 219 -11.94 -10.25 -22.18
N TYR A 220 -10.95 -10.45 -23.07
CA TYR A 220 -9.83 -9.51 -23.27
C TYR A 220 -9.80 -8.92 -24.68
N ASN A 221 -10.92 -8.34 -25.12
CA ASN A 221 -10.95 -7.58 -26.37
C ASN A 221 -10.16 -6.26 -26.23
N PHE A 222 -8.90 -6.29 -26.63
CA PHE A 222 -7.99 -5.15 -26.61
C PHE A 222 -8.52 -3.92 -27.38
N GLY A 223 -9.40 -4.12 -28.36
CA GLY A 223 -10.02 -3.02 -29.13
C GLY A 223 -11.00 -2.18 -28.30
N ASN A 224 -11.52 -2.70 -27.20
CA ASN A 224 -12.47 -2.00 -26.32
C ASN A 224 -11.77 -1.18 -25.23
N TRP A 225 -10.44 -1.21 -25.15
CA TRP A 225 -9.71 -0.51 -24.12
C TRP A 225 -9.76 1.00 -24.39
N SER A 226 -10.44 1.73 -23.51
CA SER A 226 -10.56 3.18 -23.66
C SER A 226 -9.20 3.87 -23.44
N PHE A 227 -9.00 5.01 -24.10
CA PHE A 227 -7.82 5.85 -23.88
C PHE A 227 -7.66 6.25 -22.41
N LYS A 228 -8.77 6.55 -21.73
CA LYS A 228 -8.81 6.91 -20.30
C LYS A 228 -8.23 5.77 -19.44
N SER A 229 -8.65 4.54 -19.69
CA SER A 229 -8.17 3.35 -18.96
C SER A 229 -6.69 3.08 -19.22
N VAL A 230 -6.25 3.19 -20.47
CA VAL A 230 -4.84 3.01 -20.86
C VAL A 230 -3.96 4.10 -20.23
N ALA A 231 -4.39 5.36 -20.26
CA ALA A 231 -3.67 6.47 -19.63
C ALA A 231 -3.55 6.27 -18.11
N ALA A 232 -4.62 5.81 -17.45
CA ALA A 232 -4.60 5.47 -16.02
C ALA A 232 -3.63 4.32 -15.73
N MET A 233 -3.61 3.27 -16.56
CA MET A 233 -2.66 2.15 -16.43
C MET A 233 -1.20 2.61 -16.62
N VAL A 234 -0.91 3.50 -17.58
CA VAL A 234 0.43 4.08 -17.78
C VAL A 234 0.83 4.97 -16.59
N TYR A 235 -0.09 5.79 -16.08
CA TYR A 235 0.12 6.56 -14.85
C TYR A 235 0.49 5.64 -13.68
N LEU A 236 -0.24 4.54 -13.50
CA LEU A 236 0.05 3.55 -12.47
C LEU A 236 1.43 2.90 -12.65
N ALA A 237 1.87 2.65 -13.89
CA ALA A 237 3.19 2.07 -14.16
C ALA A 237 4.33 3.02 -13.75
N VAL A 238 4.23 4.29 -14.12
CA VAL A 238 5.30 5.27 -13.88
C VAL A 238 5.27 5.78 -12.45
N PHE A 239 4.12 6.29 -12.01
CA PHE A 239 4.01 6.93 -10.70
C PHE A 239 3.68 5.90 -9.61
N GLY A 240 2.62 5.12 -9.80
CA GLY A 240 2.16 4.15 -8.80
C GLY A 240 3.17 3.03 -8.51
N SER A 241 3.88 2.57 -9.53
CA SER A 241 4.92 1.55 -9.43
C SER A 241 6.31 2.16 -9.28
N VAL A 242 6.92 2.71 -10.33
CA VAL A 242 8.35 3.12 -10.27
C VAL A 242 8.60 4.19 -9.21
N ALA A 243 7.93 5.34 -9.28
CA ALA A 243 8.20 6.46 -8.37
C ALA A 243 7.87 6.12 -6.92
N ALA A 244 6.66 5.59 -6.68
CA ALA A 244 6.18 5.35 -5.32
C ALA A 244 6.88 4.17 -4.63
N PHE A 245 7.17 3.05 -5.31
CA PHE A 245 7.94 1.97 -4.67
C PHE A 245 9.41 2.32 -4.47
N PHE A 246 10.02 3.10 -5.36
CA PHE A 246 11.35 3.62 -5.13
C PHE A 246 11.38 4.53 -3.90
N ALA A 247 10.46 5.48 -3.82
CA ALA A 247 10.31 6.37 -2.67
C ALA A 247 10.01 5.61 -1.37
N PHE A 248 9.17 4.57 -1.42
CA PHE A 248 8.87 3.70 -0.28
C PHE A 248 10.11 2.96 0.22
N HIS A 249 10.85 2.29 -0.67
CA HIS A 249 12.08 1.59 -0.30
C HIS A 249 13.13 2.57 0.24
N TYR A 250 13.28 3.74 -0.38
CA TYR A 250 14.18 4.79 0.09
C TYR A 250 13.78 5.29 1.49
N ALA A 251 12.49 5.58 1.72
CA ALA A 251 11.99 6.02 3.01
C ALA A 251 12.24 4.97 4.10
N LEU A 252 12.06 3.68 3.81
CA LEU A 252 12.34 2.59 4.75
C LEU A 252 13.83 2.49 5.15
N THR A 253 14.76 3.06 4.38
CA THR A 253 16.17 3.16 4.80
C THR A 253 16.42 4.26 5.84
N LYS A 254 15.48 5.19 6.03
CA LYS A 254 15.63 6.39 6.86
C LYS A 254 14.65 6.47 8.02
N ILE A 255 13.44 5.95 7.84
CA ILE A 255 12.36 5.99 8.82
C ILE A 255 11.82 4.58 9.09
N SER A 256 11.20 4.42 10.25
CA SER A 256 10.65 3.13 10.67
C SER A 256 9.40 2.74 9.86
N ALA A 257 9.14 1.43 9.75
CA ALA A 257 7.91 0.92 9.13
C ALA A 257 6.62 1.47 9.76
N VAL A 258 6.64 1.82 11.06
CA VAL A 258 5.51 2.45 11.75
C VAL A 258 5.28 3.89 11.26
N GLN A 259 6.34 4.63 10.92
CA GLN A 259 6.19 5.98 10.36
C GLN A 259 5.66 5.91 8.93
N VAL A 260 6.13 4.96 8.14
CA VAL A 260 5.65 4.75 6.78
C VAL A 260 4.19 4.28 6.76
N SER A 261 3.75 3.46 7.73
CA SER A 261 2.36 2.99 7.79
C SER A 261 1.34 4.11 8.06
N ILE A 262 1.77 5.23 8.66
CA ILE A 262 0.90 6.41 8.86
C ILE A 262 0.50 7.03 7.51
N LEU A 263 1.33 6.88 6.47
CA LEU A 263 1.03 7.40 5.14
C LEU A 263 -0.22 6.75 4.54
N ALA A 264 -0.57 5.53 4.94
CA ALA A 264 -1.80 4.88 4.51
C ALA A 264 -3.06 5.72 4.83
N TYR A 265 -3.08 6.47 5.94
CA TYR A 265 -4.22 7.35 6.25
C TYR A 265 -4.31 8.53 5.30
N ILE A 266 -3.16 9.11 4.93
CA ILE A 266 -3.10 10.20 3.97
C ILE A 266 -3.56 9.69 2.61
N ASN A 267 -3.10 8.49 2.20
CA ASN A 267 -3.54 7.83 0.97
C ASN A 267 -5.07 7.69 0.94
N THR A 268 -5.67 7.22 2.04
CA THR A 268 -7.12 7.03 2.14
C THR A 268 -7.88 8.34 2.05
N VAL A 269 -7.42 9.40 2.73
CA VAL A 269 -8.07 10.73 2.63
C VAL A 269 -8.01 11.26 1.20
N ILE A 270 -6.85 11.14 0.54
CA ILE A 270 -6.67 11.56 -0.86
C ILE A 270 -7.56 10.74 -1.79
N SER A 271 -7.60 9.41 -1.62
CA SER A 271 -8.46 8.54 -2.42
C SER A 271 -9.93 8.92 -2.27
N ILE A 272 -10.44 9.04 -1.05
CA ILE A 272 -11.85 9.41 -0.80
C ILE A 272 -12.17 10.76 -1.45
N PHE A 273 -11.29 11.75 -1.31
CA PHE A 273 -11.47 13.07 -1.89
C PHE A 273 -11.49 13.04 -3.42
N LEU A 274 -10.53 12.36 -4.05
CA LEU A 274 -10.44 12.28 -5.52
C LEU A 274 -11.57 11.44 -6.11
N SER A 275 -11.98 10.36 -5.44
CA SER A 275 -13.06 9.51 -5.90
C SER A 275 -14.41 10.22 -5.83
N TRP A 276 -14.64 11.06 -4.82
CA TRP A 276 -15.78 11.98 -4.80
C TRP A 276 -15.71 13.02 -5.92
N LEU A 277 -14.54 13.63 -6.14
CA LEU A 277 -14.36 14.75 -7.07
C LEU A 277 -14.37 14.34 -8.55
N ILE A 278 -13.81 13.18 -8.88
CA ILE A 278 -13.50 12.76 -10.27
C ILE A 278 -14.38 11.60 -10.73
N LEU A 279 -14.76 10.68 -9.83
CA LEU A 279 -15.60 9.52 -10.15
C LEU A 279 -17.05 9.66 -9.68
N ASP A 280 -17.40 10.83 -9.13
CA ASP A 280 -18.72 11.12 -8.56
C ASP A 280 -19.17 10.07 -7.52
N GLU A 281 -18.22 9.46 -6.80
CA GLU A 281 -18.53 8.48 -5.76
C GLU A 281 -19.31 9.15 -4.62
N LYS A 282 -20.46 8.56 -4.26
CA LYS A 282 -21.33 9.10 -3.21
C LYS A 282 -20.75 8.83 -1.82
N ILE A 283 -20.06 9.81 -1.25
CA ILE A 283 -19.54 9.74 0.11
C ILE A 283 -20.64 10.12 1.11
N THR A 284 -21.24 9.10 1.72
CA THR A 284 -22.30 9.30 2.73
C THR A 284 -21.71 9.68 4.09
N TRP A 285 -22.51 10.31 4.96
CA TRP A 285 -22.10 10.56 6.34
C TRP A 285 -21.73 9.28 7.10
N LYS A 286 -22.39 8.14 6.78
CA LYS A 286 -22.07 6.83 7.35
C LYS A 286 -20.66 6.38 6.98
N PHE A 287 -20.27 6.61 5.72
CA PHE A 287 -18.92 6.35 5.24
C PHE A 287 -17.89 7.19 6.01
N ILE A 288 -18.18 8.49 6.24
CA ILE A 288 -17.30 9.37 7.01
C ILE A 288 -17.13 8.87 8.45
N VAL A 289 -18.22 8.46 9.11
CA VAL A 289 -18.15 7.90 10.47
C VAL A 289 -17.32 6.61 10.49
N ALA A 290 -17.51 5.71 9.52
CA ALA A 290 -16.68 4.50 9.38
C ALA A 290 -15.20 4.84 9.17
N ALA A 291 -14.90 5.81 8.31
CA ALA A 291 -13.54 6.28 8.05
C ALA A 291 -12.89 6.83 9.30
N VAL A 292 -13.59 7.64 10.07
CA VAL A 292 -13.11 8.19 11.35
C VAL A 292 -12.83 7.06 12.35
N LEU A 293 -13.74 6.09 12.50
CA LEU A 293 -13.56 4.95 13.40
C LEU A 293 -12.33 4.11 13.03
N ILE A 294 -12.15 3.82 11.75
CA ILE A 294 -10.98 3.08 11.23
C ILE A 294 -9.70 3.88 11.49
N ILE A 295 -9.62 5.11 11.02
CA ILE A 295 -8.41 5.94 11.16
C ILE A 295 -8.04 6.12 12.64
N LEU A 296 -9.01 6.40 13.52
CA LEU A 296 -8.77 6.53 14.96
C LEU A 296 -8.32 5.21 15.58
N GLY A 297 -8.97 4.09 15.24
CA GLY A 297 -8.60 2.78 15.77
C GLY A 297 -7.16 2.40 15.42
N VAL A 298 -6.78 2.56 14.16
CA VAL A 298 -5.42 2.25 13.70
C VAL A 298 -4.41 3.27 14.25
N PHE A 299 -4.79 4.54 14.42
CA PHE A 299 -3.99 5.54 15.12
C PHE A 299 -3.71 5.11 16.57
N VAL A 300 -4.72 4.63 17.30
CA VAL A 300 -4.58 4.12 18.69
C VAL A 300 -3.62 2.93 18.75
N ILE A 301 -3.66 2.01 17.78
CA ILE A 301 -2.72 0.87 17.70
C ILE A 301 -1.28 1.35 17.55
N ASN A 302 -1.05 2.31 16.65
CA ASN A 302 0.28 2.83 16.36
C ASN A 302 0.77 3.86 17.38
N TYR A 303 -0.13 4.38 18.22
CA TYR A 303 0.17 5.40 19.22
C TYR A 303 1.01 4.85 20.38
N LYS A 304 2.33 5.05 20.32
CA LYS A 304 3.23 4.83 21.45
C LYS A 304 3.31 6.10 22.31
N ARG A 305 2.98 5.97 23.61
CA ARG A 305 3.05 7.07 24.62
C ARG A 305 4.46 7.68 24.73
N SER A 306 5.51 6.96 24.32
CA SER A 306 6.88 7.47 24.26
C SER A 306 7.11 8.55 23.21
N MET A 307 6.17 8.79 22.28
CA MET A 307 6.27 9.91 21.34
C MET A 307 6.23 11.28 22.03
N PHE A 308 5.60 11.40 23.21
CA PHE A 308 5.46 12.70 23.91
C PHE A 308 5.75 12.68 25.42
N LYS A 309 5.77 11.51 26.10
CA LYS A 309 5.92 11.49 27.58
C LYS A 309 7.35 11.78 28.08
N GLN A 310 8.38 11.65 27.23
CA GLN A 310 9.76 12.02 27.61
C GLN A 310 10.01 13.54 27.61
N GLN A 311 9.04 14.34 27.13
CA GLN A 311 9.14 15.79 27.07
C GLN A 311 8.90 16.46 28.43
N LYS A 312 7.96 15.93 29.25
CA LYS A 312 7.62 16.51 30.57
C LYS A 312 8.66 16.27 31.67
N ILE A 313 9.44 15.19 31.60
CA ILE A 313 10.48 14.89 32.62
C ILE A 313 11.76 15.71 32.37
N ARG A 314 11.99 16.16 31.13
CA ARG A 314 13.17 16.97 30.76
C ARG A 314 13.03 18.46 31.08
N LEU A 315 11.82 19.01 30.97
CA LEU A 315 11.54 20.41 31.32
C LEU A 315 11.43 20.67 32.82
N ALA A 316 11.21 19.62 33.63
CA ALA A 316 11.26 19.70 35.10
C ALA A 316 12.69 19.53 35.66
N ARG A 317 13.69 19.35 34.79
CA ARG A 317 15.11 19.16 35.14
C ARG A 317 16.04 20.08 34.34
N SER A 318 15.50 21.09 33.66
CA SER A 318 16.20 22.22 33.04
C SER A 318 15.81 23.49 33.78
#